data_AF-A0A7C0UR07-F1
#
_entry.id   AF-A0A7C0UR07-F1
#
_cell.length_a   1.000
_cell.length_b   1.000
_cell.length_c   1.000
_cell.angle_alpha   90.00
_cell.angle_beta   90.00
_cell.angle_gamma   90.00
#
_symmetry.space_group_name_H-M   'P 1'
#
loop_
_entity.id
_entity.type
_entity.pdbx_description
1 polymer ?
#
loop_
_entity_poly.entity_id
_entity_poly.type
_entity_poly.pdbx_seq_one_letter_code
_entity_poly.pdbx_strand_id
1 'polypeptide(L)'
;MIDNIIKCIKNKIEKNEKLKDELYSLILYGSAVRGDFIKGVSDLDFFAVVKTEDEILPSLREILENCTKDIDAVEVDVAWEFLKNLDDLFNKGVPFKFLTVYQEDFLKNHVVIYGEDIAKILPKYKFEDLIEWRVKRLLMLSDANRGKLKMLHITAGEVARLLALLNGAKSLKKEDILETLRTFGDEDALSIYTSYLNKRSMSFDEDFLRKFITTRCDEILRALENPKTHQNQ
;
A
#
# COMPACT_ATOMS: atom_id res chain seq x y z
N MET A 1 -3.98 21.54 -6.98
CA MET A 1 -4.96 20.84 -6.13
C MET A 1 -4.27 20.30 -4.88
N ILE A 2 -3.29 19.40 -5.03
CA ILE A 2 -2.47 18.86 -3.91
C ILE A 2 -1.83 19.97 -3.06
N ASP A 3 -1.29 21.04 -3.67
CA ASP A 3 -0.68 22.14 -2.91
C ASP A 3 -1.64 22.83 -1.93
N ASN A 4 -2.92 22.98 -2.29
CA ASN A 4 -3.92 23.57 -1.41
C ASN A 4 -4.24 22.66 -0.22
N ILE A 5 -4.27 21.35 -0.45
CA ILE A 5 -4.48 20.34 0.59
C ILE A 5 -3.29 20.34 1.55
N ILE A 6 -2.07 20.30 1.02
CA ILE A 6 -0.84 20.38 1.82
C ILE A 6 -0.84 21.66 2.67
N LYS A 7 -1.18 22.81 2.08
CA LYS A 7 -1.28 24.08 2.80
C LYS A 7 -2.36 24.05 3.89
N CYS A 8 -3.53 23.47 3.61
CA CYS A 8 -4.61 23.31 4.59
C CYS A 8 -4.14 22.48 5.79
N ILE A 9 -3.51 21.33 5.52
CA ILE A 9 -3.05 20.40 6.55
C ILE A 9 -1.95 21.04 7.40
N LYS A 10 -0.91 21.59 6.76
CA LYS A 10 0.20 22.32 7.44
C LYS A 10 -0.35 23.38 8.39
N ASN A 11 -1.21 24.27 7.89
CA ASN A 11 -1.78 25.36 8.68
C ASN A 11 -2.60 24.89 9.89
N LYS A 12 -3.27 23.72 9.80
CA LYS A 12 -4.04 23.17 10.93
C LYS A 12 -3.15 22.48 11.95
N ILE A 13 -2.12 21.77 11.50
CA ILE A 13 -1.10 21.15 12.38
C ILE A 13 -0.38 22.25 13.15
N GLU A 14 0.07 23.33 12.49
CA GLU A 14 0.79 24.45 13.11
C GLU A 14 -0.02 25.21 14.19
N LYS A 15 -1.34 25.03 14.24
CA LYS A 15 -2.23 25.64 15.24
C LYS A 15 -2.57 24.69 16.40
N ASN A 16 -2.07 23.46 16.36
CA ASN A 16 -2.32 22.45 17.38
C ASN A 16 -0.97 22.07 18.03
N GLU A 17 -0.73 22.60 19.23
CA GLU A 17 0.55 22.41 19.93
C GLU A 17 0.86 20.93 20.17
N LYS A 18 -0.12 20.11 20.56
CA LYS A 18 0.11 18.68 20.78
C LYS A 18 0.56 17.97 19.50
N LEU A 19 -0.07 18.31 18.36
CA LEU A 19 0.35 17.77 17.06
C LEU A 19 1.76 18.25 16.70
N LYS A 20 2.10 19.52 16.90
CA LYS A 20 3.46 20.02 16.62
C LYS A 20 4.53 19.32 17.45
N ASP A 21 4.20 19.06 18.71
CA ASP A 21 5.12 18.47 19.67
C ASP A 21 5.32 16.98 19.39
N GLU A 22 4.25 16.22 19.09
CA GLU A 22 4.32 14.77 18.93
C GLU A 22 4.51 14.27 17.48
N LEU A 23 4.05 15.01 16.48
CA LEU A 23 4.15 14.58 15.08
C LEU A 23 5.57 14.85 14.56
N TYR A 24 6.34 13.79 14.35
CA TYR A 24 7.69 13.88 13.77
C TYR A 24 7.64 14.10 12.25
N SER A 25 6.76 13.37 11.57
CA SER A 25 6.59 13.49 10.12
C SER A 25 5.16 13.15 9.71
N LEU A 26 4.66 13.82 8.69
CA LEU A 26 3.45 13.44 7.97
C LEU A 26 3.75 13.42 6.49
N ILE A 27 3.48 12.29 5.86
CA ILE A 27 3.83 12.02 4.48
C ILE A 27 2.58 11.63 3.71
N LEU A 28 2.36 12.24 2.56
CA LEU A 28 1.41 11.77 1.55
C LEU A 28 2.17 10.93 0.54
N TYR A 29 1.62 9.78 0.18
CA TYR A 29 2.27 8.85 -0.76
C TYR A 29 1.24 8.14 -1.64
N GLY A 30 1.72 7.13 -2.38
CA GLY A 30 0.84 6.27 -3.18
C GLY A 30 0.31 6.96 -4.42
N SER A 31 -0.91 6.60 -4.84
CA SER A 31 -1.40 6.97 -6.17
C SER A 31 -1.63 8.46 -6.38
N ALA A 32 -1.89 9.22 -5.32
CA ALA A 32 -2.02 10.68 -5.37
C ALA A 32 -0.70 11.37 -5.77
N VAL A 33 0.44 10.87 -5.29
CA VAL A 33 1.76 11.41 -5.60
C VAL A 33 2.31 10.82 -6.90
N ARG A 34 2.12 9.51 -7.11
CA ARG A 34 2.60 8.79 -8.30
C ARG A 34 1.89 9.23 -9.60
N GLY A 35 0.74 9.89 -9.48
CA GLY A 35 0.01 10.50 -10.60
C GLY A 35 -1.01 9.58 -11.29
N ASP A 36 -1.36 8.45 -10.67
CA ASP A 36 -2.36 7.48 -11.16
C ASP A 36 -3.58 7.37 -10.21
N PHE A 37 -3.88 8.45 -9.49
CA PHE A 37 -5.09 8.56 -8.68
C PHE A 37 -6.35 8.56 -9.55
N ILE A 38 -7.32 7.72 -9.18
CA ILE A 38 -8.62 7.62 -9.86
C ILE A 38 -9.72 7.97 -8.86
N LYS A 39 -10.49 9.02 -9.17
CA LYS A 39 -11.63 9.47 -8.37
C LYS A 39 -12.67 8.37 -8.18
N GLY A 40 -13.20 8.23 -6.97
CA GLY A 40 -14.16 7.20 -6.60
C GLY A 40 -13.60 5.77 -6.59
N VAL A 41 -12.28 5.60 -6.74
CA VAL A 41 -11.61 4.29 -6.79
C VAL A 41 -10.38 4.24 -5.89
N SER A 42 -9.58 5.32 -5.82
CA SER A 42 -8.33 5.38 -5.07
C SER A 42 -8.55 5.91 -3.65
N ASP A 43 -7.74 5.43 -2.72
CA ASP A 43 -7.62 6.02 -1.39
C ASP A 43 -6.61 7.18 -1.43
N LEU A 44 -6.61 7.99 -0.37
CA LEU A 44 -5.52 8.92 -0.06
C LEU A 44 -4.69 8.35 1.07
N ASP A 45 -3.48 7.95 0.73
CA ASP A 45 -2.59 7.25 1.64
C ASP A 45 -1.68 8.26 2.37
N PHE A 46 -1.85 8.36 3.69
CA PHE A 46 -0.98 9.13 4.58
C PHE A 46 -0.19 8.20 5.49
N PHE A 47 1.05 8.59 5.78
CA PHE A 47 1.88 7.95 6.78
C PHE A 47 2.32 8.98 7.82
N ALA A 48 1.95 8.74 9.08
CA ALA A 48 2.31 9.57 10.21
C ALA A 48 3.41 8.91 11.04
N VAL A 49 4.45 9.67 11.39
CA VAL A 49 5.47 9.23 12.33
C VAL A 49 5.32 10.05 13.58
N VAL A 50 5.09 9.37 14.70
CA VAL A 50 4.88 9.99 16.01
C VAL A 50 6.11 9.79 16.89
N LYS A 51 6.44 10.76 17.74
CA LYS A 51 7.64 10.69 18.59
C LYS A 51 7.44 9.71 19.73
N THR A 52 6.42 9.94 20.56
CA THR A 52 6.25 9.26 21.84
C THR A 52 4.82 8.79 22.09
N GLU A 53 3.82 9.55 21.68
CA GLU A 53 2.41 9.26 21.93
C GLU A 53 1.57 9.25 20.64
N ASP A 54 0.59 8.36 20.57
CA ASP A 54 -0.32 8.19 19.42
C ASP A 54 -1.70 8.84 19.65
N GLU A 55 -1.92 9.48 20.81
CA GLU A 55 -3.15 10.18 21.14
C GLU A 55 -3.49 11.34 20.19
N ILE A 56 -2.52 11.79 19.38
CA ILE A 56 -2.72 12.81 18.35
C ILE A 56 -3.43 12.30 17.09
N LEU A 57 -3.48 10.98 16.87
CA LEU A 57 -3.97 10.39 15.63
C LEU A 57 -5.45 10.68 15.32
N PRO A 58 -6.38 10.68 16.29
CA PRO A 58 -7.77 11.07 16.03
C PRO A 58 -7.88 12.50 15.49
N SER A 59 -7.19 13.46 16.13
CA SER A 59 -7.17 14.86 15.68
C SER A 59 -6.48 15.02 14.34
N LEU A 60 -5.40 14.27 14.10
CA LEU A 60 -4.73 14.25 12.80
C LEU A 60 -5.68 13.75 11.70
N ARG A 61 -6.36 12.62 11.92
CA ARG A 61 -7.33 12.06 10.98
C ARG A 61 -8.43 13.06 10.63
N GLU A 62 -9.00 13.72 11.63
CA GLU A 62 -10.02 14.76 11.42
C GLU A 62 -9.48 15.92 10.55
N ILE A 63 -8.24 16.36 10.77
CA ILE A 63 -7.60 17.39 9.94
C ILE A 63 -7.48 16.92 8.49
N LEU A 64 -7.01 15.69 8.29
CA LEU A 64 -6.79 15.11 6.96
C LEU A 64 -8.12 14.98 6.21
N GLU A 65 -9.14 14.36 6.81
CA GLU A 65 -10.48 14.20 6.22
C GLU A 65 -11.08 15.56 5.83
N ASN A 66 -11.03 16.55 6.74
CA ASN A 66 -11.56 17.88 6.47
C ASN A 66 -10.84 18.61 5.33
N CYS A 67 -9.51 18.48 5.24
CA CYS A 67 -8.71 19.13 4.20
C CYS A 67 -8.78 18.39 2.85
N THR A 68 -9.27 17.16 2.82
CA THR A 68 -9.32 16.29 1.64
C THR A 68 -10.73 15.98 1.14
N LYS A 69 -11.78 16.46 1.82
CA LYS A 69 -13.19 16.19 1.52
C LYS A 69 -13.62 16.35 0.05
N ASP A 70 -12.97 17.23 -0.71
CA ASP A 70 -13.33 17.56 -2.10
C ASP A 70 -12.55 16.73 -3.15
N ILE A 71 -11.73 15.77 -2.73
CA ILE A 71 -10.85 14.99 -3.62
C ILE A 71 -11.55 13.77 -4.25
N ASP A 72 -12.73 13.40 -3.73
CA ASP A 72 -13.46 12.20 -4.16
C ASP A 72 -12.61 10.92 -4.04
N ALA A 73 -11.91 10.79 -2.91
CA ALA A 73 -11.22 9.59 -2.50
C ALA A 73 -12.20 8.61 -1.85
N VAL A 74 -11.94 7.30 -2.00
CA VAL A 74 -12.76 6.27 -1.34
C VAL A 74 -12.57 6.31 0.18
N GLU A 75 -11.34 6.49 0.62
CA GLU A 75 -10.95 6.55 2.02
C GLU A 75 -9.73 7.46 2.19
N VAL A 76 -9.61 8.07 3.38
CA VAL A 76 -8.40 8.74 3.86
C VAL A 76 -7.70 7.75 4.78
N ASP A 77 -6.74 7.00 4.25
CA ASP A 77 -6.00 6.00 5.03
C ASP A 77 -4.83 6.67 5.76
N VAL A 78 -4.70 6.37 7.04
CA VAL A 78 -3.66 6.93 7.91
C VAL A 78 -2.96 5.78 8.61
N ALA A 79 -1.91 5.27 7.97
CA ALA A 79 -0.95 4.41 8.62
C ALA A 79 -0.05 5.24 9.53
N TRP A 80 0.45 4.65 10.62
CA TRP A 80 1.34 5.36 11.53
C TRP A 80 2.34 4.43 12.22
N GLU A 81 3.43 5.01 12.71
CA GLU A 81 4.46 4.31 13.47
C GLU A 81 5.20 5.26 14.43
N PHE A 82 5.80 4.72 15.49
CA PHE A 82 6.71 5.47 16.35
C PHE A 82 8.07 5.68 15.69
N LEU A 83 8.65 6.86 15.85
CA LEU A 83 9.98 7.21 15.35
C LEU A 83 11.05 6.19 15.74
N LYS A 84 11.01 5.72 16.99
CA LYS A 84 11.97 4.75 17.55
C LYS A 84 11.91 3.36 16.91
N ASN A 85 10.87 3.06 16.13
CA ASN A 85 10.64 1.76 15.51
C ASN A 85 11.06 1.74 14.03
N LEU A 86 11.33 2.90 13.41
CA LEU A 86 11.54 3.01 11.97
C LEU A 86 12.84 2.36 11.48
N ASP A 87 13.82 2.16 12.36
CA ASP A 87 15.11 1.55 12.02
C ASP A 87 15.04 0.01 11.92
N ASP A 88 13.98 -0.61 12.45
CA ASP A 88 13.73 -2.05 12.37
C ASP A 88 12.23 -2.38 12.38
N LEU A 89 11.63 -2.33 11.19
CA LEU A 89 10.19 -2.49 11.00
C LEU A 89 9.68 -3.92 11.28
N PHE A 90 10.57 -4.92 11.29
CA PHE A 90 10.15 -6.31 11.50
C PHE A 90 10.14 -6.68 12.98
N ASN A 91 11.05 -6.11 13.77
CA ASN A 91 11.17 -6.44 15.19
C ASN A 91 10.59 -5.37 16.13
N LYS A 92 10.60 -4.10 15.73
CA LYS A 92 10.17 -2.98 16.59
C LYS A 92 8.83 -2.39 16.18
N GLY A 93 8.54 -2.39 14.89
CA GLY A 93 7.38 -1.72 14.31
C GLY A 93 6.44 -2.63 13.54
N VAL A 94 5.61 -2.00 12.71
CA VAL A 94 4.73 -2.64 11.76
C VAL A 94 5.41 -2.65 10.38
N PRO A 95 5.65 -3.84 9.79
CA PRO A 95 6.25 -3.96 8.47
C PRO A 95 5.20 -3.66 7.40
N PHE A 96 4.82 -2.38 7.27
CA PHE A 96 3.90 -1.94 6.24
C PHE A 96 4.46 -2.25 4.86
N LYS A 97 3.59 -2.70 3.94
CA LYS A 97 4.00 -3.09 2.58
C LYS A 97 4.72 -1.95 1.85
N PHE A 98 4.30 -0.70 2.05
CA PHE A 98 4.91 0.48 1.43
C PHE A 98 6.26 0.87 2.04
N LEU A 99 6.61 0.40 3.24
CA LEU A 99 7.93 0.59 3.83
C LEU A 99 8.86 -0.62 3.64
N THR A 100 8.35 -1.71 3.08
CA THR A 100 9.07 -2.97 2.91
C THR A 100 9.09 -3.38 1.44
N VAL A 101 8.16 -4.22 1.00
CA VAL A 101 8.12 -4.79 -0.36
C VAL A 101 7.96 -3.74 -1.46
N TYR A 102 7.28 -2.64 -1.16
CA TYR A 102 7.03 -1.52 -2.09
C TYR A 102 7.81 -0.26 -1.70
N GLN A 103 8.90 -0.41 -0.96
CA GLN A 103 9.67 0.70 -0.42
C GLN A 103 10.24 1.61 -1.51
N GLU A 104 10.74 1.06 -2.62
CA GLU A 104 11.28 1.89 -3.71
C GLU A 104 10.20 2.82 -4.31
N ASP A 105 8.96 2.34 -4.47
CA ASP A 105 7.84 3.17 -4.95
C ASP A 105 7.51 4.26 -3.94
N PHE A 106 7.50 3.95 -2.64
CA PHE A 106 7.30 4.94 -1.59
C PHE A 106 8.39 6.02 -1.59
N LEU A 107 9.67 5.61 -1.57
CA LEU A 107 10.80 6.54 -1.57
C LEU A 107 10.80 7.45 -2.80
N LYS A 108 10.36 6.95 -3.96
CA LYS A 108 10.24 7.74 -5.18
C LYS A 108 9.00 8.65 -5.22
N ASN A 109 7.88 8.19 -4.65
CA ASN A 109 6.57 8.82 -4.78
C ASN A 109 5.98 9.17 -3.41
N HIS A 110 6.73 9.93 -2.62
CA HIS A 110 6.24 10.52 -1.38
C HIS A 110 6.44 12.03 -1.36
N VAL A 111 5.61 12.72 -0.59
CA VAL A 111 5.72 14.15 -0.31
C VAL A 111 5.60 14.35 1.19
N VAL A 112 6.64 14.92 1.80
CA VAL A 112 6.59 15.34 3.21
C VAL A 112 5.68 16.57 3.33
N ILE A 113 4.55 16.38 4.01
CA ILE A 113 3.59 17.44 4.31
C ILE A 113 4.00 18.17 5.57
N TYR A 114 4.52 17.52 6.59
CA TYR A 114 4.95 18.19 7.81
C TYR A 114 6.13 17.44 8.43
N GLY A 115 7.03 18.17 9.07
CA GLY A 115 8.19 17.58 9.74
C GLY A 115 9.29 17.13 8.79
N GLU A 116 10.01 16.07 9.18
CA GLU A 116 11.23 15.61 8.51
C GLU A 116 10.98 14.47 7.51
N ASP A 117 11.85 14.34 6.51
CA ASP A 117 11.88 13.18 5.61
C ASP A 117 12.53 11.98 6.31
N ILE A 118 11.82 10.85 6.31
CA ILE A 118 12.24 9.61 6.98
C ILE A 118 13.09 8.68 6.10
N ALA A 119 13.27 8.99 4.82
CA ALA A 119 13.97 8.14 3.86
C ALA A 119 15.38 7.71 4.33
N LYS A 120 16.05 8.56 5.12
CA LYS A 120 17.39 8.31 5.64
C LYS A 120 17.42 7.38 6.86
N ILE A 121 16.29 7.23 7.54
CA ILE A 121 16.16 6.43 8.78
C ILE A 121 15.69 5.01 8.44
N LEU A 122 14.92 4.88 7.35
CA LEU A 122 14.38 3.58 6.93
C LEU A 122 15.51 2.60 6.55
N PRO A 123 15.45 1.34 7.03
CA PRO A 123 16.30 0.28 6.51
C PRO A 123 16.00 0.05 5.03
N LYS A 124 17.01 -0.30 4.24
CA LYS A 124 16.84 -0.55 2.81
C LYS A 124 16.49 -2.02 2.57
N TYR A 125 15.37 -2.25 1.90
CA TYR A 125 14.96 -3.58 1.48
C TYR A 125 15.00 -3.69 -0.04
N LYS A 126 15.38 -4.88 -0.52
CA LYS A 126 15.21 -5.25 -1.93
C LYS A 126 13.91 -6.01 -2.08
N PHE A 127 13.21 -5.78 -3.19
CA PHE A 127 11.95 -6.44 -3.47
C PHE A 127 12.11 -7.96 -3.48
N GLU A 128 13.16 -8.45 -4.11
CA GLU A 128 13.44 -9.88 -4.32
C GLU A 128 13.62 -10.63 -3.01
N ASP A 129 14.30 -10.00 -2.04
CA ASP A 129 14.58 -10.58 -0.72
C ASP A 129 13.30 -10.72 0.13
N LEU A 130 12.23 -10.02 -0.22
CA LEU A 130 10.98 -9.97 0.56
C LEU A 130 9.80 -10.72 -0.10
N ILE A 131 9.98 -11.31 -1.28
CA ILE A 131 8.89 -12.00 -1.99
C ILE A 131 8.30 -13.12 -1.14
N GLU A 132 9.15 -14.01 -0.59
CA GLU A 132 8.71 -15.14 0.22
C GLU A 132 7.91 -14.67 1.44
N TRP A 133 8.43 -13.67 2.16
CA TRP A 133 7.75 -13.07 3.30
C TRP A 133 6.39 -12.48 2.91
N ARG A 134 6.34 -11.76 1.78
CA ARG A 134 5.10 -11.14 1.29
C ARG A 134 4.03 -12.18 0.98
N VAL A 135 4.42 -13.25 0.29
CA VAL A 135 3.51 -14.33 -0.08
C VAL A 135 2.96 -15.04 1.16
N LYS A 136 3.82 -15.38 2.13
CA LYS A 136 3.39 -15.96 3.42
C LYS A 136 2.42 -15.04 4.16
N ARG A 137 2.66 -13.73 4.14
CA ARG A 137 1.74 -12.74 4.73
C ARG A 137 0.39 -12.70 4.00
N LEU A 138 0.35 -12.81 2.67
CA LEU A 138 -0.90 -12.84 1.89
C LEU A 138 -1.73 -14.10 2.19
N LEU A 139 -1.09 -15.26 2.30
CA LEU A 139 -1.73 -16.51 2.71
C LEU A 139 -2.34 -16.39 4.12
N MET A 140 -1.55 -15.89 5.09
CA MET A 140 -2.03 -15.64 6.45
C MET A 140 -3.22 -14.68 6.49
N LEU A 141 -3.18 -13.60 5.71
CA LEU A 141 -4.28 -12.64 5.60
C LEU A 141 -5.53 -13.26 4.97
N SER A 142 -5.37 -14.14 3.98
CA SER A 142 -6.48 -14.89 3.38
C SER A 142 -7.23 -15.71 4.44
N ASP A 143 -6.49 -16.43 5.29
CA ASP A 143 -7.10 -17.23 6.36
C ASP A 143 -7.70 -16.38 7.49
N ALA A 144 -7.02 -15.31 7.90
CA ALA A 144 -7.54 -14.40 8.93
C ALA A 144 -8.79 -13.61 8.50
N ASN A 145 -9.03 -13.51 7.19
CA ASN A 145 -10.15 -12.79 6.60
C ASN A 145 -11.28 -13.68 6.08
N ARG A 146 -11.34 -14.96 6.49
CA ARG A 146 -12.50 -15.82 6.21
C ARG A 146 -13.80 -15.16 6.68
N GLY A 147 -14.84 -15.21 5.86
CA GLY A 147 -16.11 -14.52 6.08
C GLY A 147 -16.07 -12.99 5.90
N LYS A 148 -14.92 -12.40 5.56
CA LYS A 148 -14.76 -10.95 5.34
C LYS A 148 -14.51 -10.65 3.87
N LEU A 149 -15.57 -10.75 3.06
CA LEU A 149 -15.49 -10.69 1.59
C LEU A 149 -14.70 -9.46 1.07
N LYS A 150 -14.96 -8.26 1.59
CA LYS A 150 -14.22 -7.03 1.24
C LYS A 150 -12.70 -7.21 1.42
N MET A 151 -12.28 -7.82 2.52
CA MET A 151 -10.86 -8.01 2.82
C MET A 151 -10.21 -9.07 1.93
N LEU A 152 -10.97 -10.10 1.53
CA LEU A 152 -10.52 -11.10 0.56
C LEU A 152 -10.31 -10.50 -0.83
N HIS A 153 -11.23 -9.63 -1.29
CA HIS A 153 -11.06 -8.86 -2.53
C HIS A 153 -9.79 -8.01 -2.50
N ILE A 154 -9.55 -7.29 -1.40
CA ILE A 154 -8.31 -6.52 -1.22
C ILE A 154 -7.09 -7.44 -1.30
N THR A 155 -7.10 -8.56 -0.57
CA THR A 155 -5.98 -9.51 -0.54
C THR A 155 -5.71 -10.11 -1.92
N ALA A 156 -6.75 -10.49 -2.66
CA ALA A 156 -6.63 -11.00 -4.02
C ALA A 156 -6.10 -9.94 -5.00
N GLY A 157 -6.56 -8.68 -4.89
CA GLY A 157 -6.01 -7.58 -5.68
C GLY A 157 -4.52 -7.33 -5.41
N GLU A 158 -4.06 -7.52 -4.17
CA GLU A 158 -2.63 -7.47 -3.84
C GLU A 158 -1.83 -8.64 -4.42
N VAL A 159 -2.41 -9.84 -4.49
CA VAL A 159 -1.79 -11.00 -5.17
C VAL A 159 -1.66 -10.72 -6.67
N ALA A 160 -2.71 -10.21 -7.32
CA ALA A 160 -2.67 -9.84 -8.73
C ALA A 160 -1.58 -8.78 -9.02
N ARG A 161 -1.46 -7.76 -8.15
CA ARG A 161 -0.38 -6.76 -8.24
C ARG A 161 1.01 -7.39 -8.07
N LEU A 162 1.18 -8.31 -7.11
CA LEU A 162 2.45 -8.99 -6.90
C LEU A 162 2.84 -9.84 -8.13
N LEU A 163 1.89 -10.56 -8.72
CA LEU A 163 2.09 -11.31 -9.96
C LEU A 163 2.57 -10.42 -11.09
N ALA A 164 1.94 -9.25 -11.28
CA ALA A 164 2.36 -8.31 -12.31
C ALA A 164 3.83 -7.85 -12.11
N LEU A 165 4.22 -7.52 -10.88
CA LEU A 165 5.60 -7.12 -10.58
C LEU A 165 6.62 -8.24 -10.85
N LEU A 166 6.29 -9.46 -10.43
CA LEU A 166 7.15 -10.63 -10.69
C LEU A 166 7.28 -10.95 -12.19
N ASN A 167 6.32 -10.51 -13.00
CA ASN A 167 6.31 -10.67 -14.45
C ASN A 167 6.70 -9.38 -15.20
N GLY A 168 7.41 -8.46 -14.53
CA GLY A 168 8.09 -7.34 -15.20
C GLY A 168 7.31 -6.04 -15.28
N ALA A 169 6.26 -5.85 -14.46
CA ALA A 169 5.61 -4.55 -14.37
C ALA A 169 6.61 -3.46 -13.94
N LYS A 170 6.65 -2.37 -14.71
CA LYS A 170 7.66 -1.31 -14.56
C LYS A 170 7.49 -0.48 -13.29
N SER A 171 6.28 -0.41 -12.75
CA SER A 171 5.97 0.34 -11.53
C SER A 171 4.66 -0.12 -10.89
N LEU A 172 4.28 0.51 -9.77
CA LEU A 172 2.99 0.32 -9.12
C LEU A 172 1.83 1.11 -9.74
N LYS A 173 2.06 1.81 -10.86
CA LYS A 173 0.97 2.48 -11.58
C LYS A 173 -0.07 1.47 -12.02
N LYS A 174 -1.35 1.80 -11.81
CA LYS A 174 -2.48 0.94 -12.17
C LYS A 174 -2.44 0.46 -13.63
N GLU A 175 -2.00 1.33 -14.54
CA GLU A 175 -1.84 1.00 -15.96
C GLU A 175 -0.74 -0.02 -16.21
N ASP A 176 0.46 0.18 -15.64
CA ASP A 176 1.59 -0.77 -15.79
C ASP A 176 1.22 -2.17 -15.25
N ILE A 177 0.50 -2.22 -14.12
CA ILE A 177 0.00 -3.47 -13.54
C ILE A 177 -1.01 -4.13 -14.48
N LEU A 178 -1.97 -3.35 -14.98
CA LEU A 178 -3.02 -3.86 -15.88
C LEU A 178 -2.46 -4.37 -17.22
N GLU A 179 -1.54 -3.61 -17.82
CA GLU A 179 -0.85 -4.00 -19.05
C GLU A 179 -0.08 -5.30 -18.85
N THR A 180 0.68 -5.40 -17.75
CA THR A 180 1.47 -6.60 -17.47
C THR A 180 0.59 -7.82 -17.23
N LEU A 181 -0.53 -7.68 -16.50
CA LEU A 181 -1.47 -8.80 -16.31
C LEU A 181 -2.09 -9.27 -17.62
N ARG A 182 -2.39 -8.35 -18.55
CA ARG A 182 -2.87 -8.71 -19.90
C ARG A 182 -1.83 -9.48 -20.69
N THR A 183 -0.57 -9.04 -20.67
CA THR A 183 0.52 -9.71 -21.37
C THR A 183 0.89 -11.05 -20.74
N PHE A 184 0.85 -11.14 -19.41
CA PHE A 184 1.10 -12.37 -18.67
C PHE A 184 0.02 -13.44 -18.93
N GLY A 185 -1.22 -13.03 -19.21
CA GLY A 185 -2.30 -13.93 -19.62
C GLY A 185 -3.01 -14.66 -18.47
N ASP A 186 -2.85 -14.20 -17.23
CA ASP A 186 -3.61 -14.71 -16.08
C ASP A 186 -4.97 -14.00 -16.00
N GLU A 187 -5.97 -14.62 -16.63
CA GLU A 187 -7.33 -14.10 -16.73
C GLU A 187 -7.99 -13.82 -15.37
N ASP A 188 -7.74 -14.67 -14.37
CA ASP A 188 -8.30 -14.46 -13.02
C ASP A 188 -7.68 -13.22 -12.38
N ALA A 189 -6.36 -13.08 -12.44
CA ALA A 189 -5.66 -11.92 -11.91
C ALA A 189 -6.08 -10.63 -12.62
N LEU A 190 -6.21 -10.67 -13.96
CA LEU A 190 -6.68 -9.55 -14.77
C LEU A 190 -8.12 -9.16 -14.41
N SER A 191 -9.01 -10.14 -14.24
CA SER A 191 -10.41 -9.92 -13.88
C SER A 191 -10.54 -9.30 -12.49
N ILE A 192 -9.82 -9.84 -11.50
CA ILE A 192 -9.77 -9.30 -10.13
C ILE A 192 -9.27 -7.85 -10.12
N TYR A 193 -8.17 -7.57 -10.82
CA TYR A 193 -7.61 -6.23 -10.87
C TYR A 193 -8.51 -5.25 -11.63
N THR A 194 -9.18 -5.70 -12.69
CA THR A 194 -10.16 -4.90 -13.45
C THR A 194 -11.36 -4.55 -12.58
N SER A 195 -11.88 -5.50 -11.79
CA SER A 195 -12.95 -5.24 -10.81
C SER A 195 -12.52 -4.22 -9.75
N TYR A 196 -11.26 -4.23 -9.31
CA TYR A 196 -10.72 -3.18 -8.45
C TYR A 196 -10.80 -1.80 -9.11
N LEU A 197 -10.37 -1.68 -10.37
CA LEU A 197 -10.42 -0.41 -11.11
C LEU A 197 -11.86 0.04 -11.40
N ASN A 198 -12.79 -0.90 -11.55
CA ASN A 198 -14.21 -0.64 -11.73
C ASN A 198 -14.92 -0.39 -10.40
N LYS A 199 -14.51 0.66 -9.67
CA LYS A 199 -15.11 1.07 -8.38
C LYS A 199 -15.11 -0.03 -7.31
N ARG A 200 -14.07 -0.87 -7.29
CA ARG A 200 -13.89 -1.94 -6.29
C ARG A 200 -15.08 -2.90 -6.25
N SER A 201 -15.58 -3.31 -7.41
CA SER A 201 -16.74 -4.20 -7.49
C SER A 201 -16.48 -5.55 -6.83
N MET A 202 -17.34 -5.96 -5.91
CA MET A 202 -17.24 -7.25 -5.19
C MET A 202 -17.90 -8.39 -5.97
N SER A 203 -17.45 -8.61 -7.21
CA SER A 203 -18.05 -9.57 -8.17
C SER A 203 -17.68 -11.04 -7.93
N PHE A 204 -16.75 -11.31 -7.01
CA PHE A 204 -16.22 -12.64 -6.72
C PHE A 204 -16.64 -13.07 -5.33
N ASP A 205 -16.98 -14.36 -5.20
CA ASP A 205 -17.29 -14.98 -3.91
C ASP A 205 -16.01 -15.36 -3.14
N GLU A 206 -16.20 -15.76 -1.89
CA GLU A 206 -15.10 -16.13 -1.00
C GLU A 206 -14.31 -17.35 -1.50
N ASP A 207 -14.99 -18.37 -2.04
CA ASP A 207 -14.34 -19.61 -2.49
C ASP A 207 -13.41 -19.34 -3.67
N PHE A 208 -13.86 -18.56 -4.65
CA PHE A 208 -13.05 -18.12 -5.77
C PHE A 208 -11.82 -17.33 -5.30
N LEU A 209 -12.02 -16.31 -4.47
CA LEU A 209 -10.94 -15.44 -4.01
C LEU A 209 -9.88 -16.22 -3.22
N ARG A 210 -10.30 -17.08 -2.31
CA ARG A 210 -9.39 -17.87 -1.49
C ARG A 210 -8.63 -18.88 -2.35
N LYS A 211 -9.30 -19.55 -3.29
CA LYS A 211 -8.64 -20.45 -4.25
C LYS A 211 -7.60 -19.70 -5.08
N PHE A 212 -7.96 -18.54 -5.65
CA PHE A 212 -7.03 -17.70 -6.39
C PHE A 212 -5.80 -17.31 -5.56
N ILE A 213 -6.01 -16.77 -4.35
CA ILE A 213 -4.93 -16.37 -3.46
C ILE A 213 -4.00 -17.55 -3.18
N THR A 214 -4.54 -18.69 -2.75
CA THR A 214 -3.74 -19.86 -2.40
C THR A 214 -2.97 -20.40 -3.59
N THR A 215 -3.64 -20.66 -4.73
CA THR A 215 -2.99 -21.23 -5.91
C THR A 215 -1.85 -20.36 -6.42
N ARG A 216 -2.05 -19.04 -6.54
CA ARG A 216 -1.00 -18.13 -7.04
C ARG A 216 0.14 -17.94 -6.05
N CYS A 217 -0.16 -17.86 -4.76
CA CYS A 217 0.88 -17.81 -3.73
C CYS A 217 1.76 -19.07 -3.76
N ASP A 218 1.16 -20.25 -3.85
CA ASP A 218 1.89 -21.52 -3.91
C ASP A 218 2.75 -21.63 -5.18
N GLU A 219 2.27 -21.14 -6.32
CA GLU A 219 3.04 -21.07 -7.56
C GLU A 219 4.28 -20.17 -7.42
N ILE A 220 4.14 -19.00 -6.79
CA ILE A 220 5.26 -18.10 -6.53
C ILE A 220 6.29 -18.78 -5.60
N LEU A 221 5.84 -19.41 -4.51
CA LEU A 221 6.75 -20.11 -3.58
C LEU A 221 7.52 -21.24 -4.29
N ARG A 222 6.84 -22.04 -5.11
CA ARG A 222 7.49 -23.10 -5.90
C ARG A 222 8.54 -22.55 -6.88
N ALA A 223 8.28 -21.40 -7.49
CA ALA A 223 9.22 -20.75 -8.41
C ALA A 223 10.48 -20.24 -7.68
N LEU A 224 10.34 -19.76 -6.45
CA LEU A 224 11.48 -19.36 -5.61
C LEU A 224 12.37 -20.55 -5.22
N GLU A 225 11.78 -21.73 -4.97
CA GLU A 225 12.52 -22.96 -4.66
C GLU A 225 13.23 -23.54 -5.90
N ASN A 226 12.71 -23.31 -7.11
CA ASN A 226 13.22 -23.87 -8.37
C ASN A 226 13.46 -22.80 -9.45
N PRO A 227 14.49 -21.93 -9.32
CA PRO A 227 14.71 -20.80 -10.22
C PRO A 227 15.08 -21.17 -11.68
N LYS A 228 15.28 -22.47 -12.00
CA LYS A 228 15.78 -22.93 -13.31
C LYS A 228 14.70 -23.22 -14.36
N THR A 229 13.41 -23.12 -14.05
CA THR A 229 12.33 -23.46 -15.00
C THR A 229 11.73 -22.28 -15.77
N HIS A 230 12.07 -21.02 -15.45
CA HIS A 230 11.44 -19.85 -16.06
C HIS A 230 12.31 -19.06 -17.05
N GLN A 231 13.46 -19.59 -17.47
CA GLN A 231 14.28 -18.96 -18.52
C GLN A 231 14.03 -19.48 -19.95
N ASN A 232 13.09 -20.40 -20.16
CA ASN A 232 12.78 -20.91 -21.50
C ASN A 232 11.28 -21.17 -21.66
N GLN A 233 10.46 -20.11 -21.79
CA GLN A 233 9.23 -20.11 -22.60
C GLN A 233 9.04 -18.74 -23.22
#